data_AF-A0AAV4UM71-F1
#
_entry.id   AF-A0AAV4UM71-F1
#
_cell.length_a   1.000
_cell.length_b   1.000
_cell.length_c   1.000
_cell.angle_alpha   90.00
_cell.angle_beta   90.00
_cell.angle_gamma   90.00
#
_symmetry.space_group_name_H-M   'P 1'
#
loop_
_entity.id
_entity.type
_entity.pdbx_description
1 polymer ?
#
loop_
_entity_poly.entity_id
_entity_poly.type
_entity_poly.pdbx_seq_one_letter_code
_entity_poly.pdbx_strand_id
1 'polypeptide(L)'
;MNFRQLPNREALHLLFSSHRLKKLDLSCFFVQDGETFSANVPYALPHLKEIIDICTGGEFTYCFPTSPDNTEIHLQTKKHMEDECNSLLHMLSKDPQPDLQSFVMTKIITISKFALQQLIQVSTNLTEIHTLLDCIDLNVLVNCKMLRILRLHTSPETSFRSCPRELIKTWGNVLPSLENLEIFTFCNDYFVMRPVIAIALDHCPKLTSVGHFDSSRAIECIEAKVNKSHTGYFNLKKCFWGNETVCKVACQPCQPRNSQSAQSFHSVCTRNERQNLQSSFPELINTAVSRCPFVEELSLQVLHKDCLQHLRRLKRLNSLVLECAYCDDLDVDECFSSLGEIRHQLKHFVIKRIDLLNTDRRFPLNVVIDNCENLETLGVLELTAINLPLRTNTRFRRLKRISIEMKFDGLGQILRYCDNLTYLLLFGHYMINESELQENLSHISALKLQTLRIQSRFFPKMP
;
A
#
# COMPACT_ATOMS: atom_id res chain seq x y z
N MET A 1 30.20 20.67 1.81
CA MET A 1 29.29 20.41 2.94
C MET A 1 30.04 19.56 3.95
N ASN A 2 30.08 19.95 5.23
CA ASN A 2 30.68 19.11 6.28
C ASN A 2 29.66 18.06 6.71
N PHE A 3 29.81 16.83 6.23
CA PHE A 3 29.08 15.68 6.76
C PHE A 3 29.53 15.46 8.20
N ARG A 4 28.63 15.62 9.18
CA ARG A 4 28.93 15.26 10.57
C ARG A 4 28.76 13.76 10.71
N GLN A 5 29.84 13.09 11.09
CA GLN A 5 29.88 11.66 11.43
C GLN A 5 28.85 11.34 12.52
N LEU A 6 28.26 10.14 12.46
CA LEU A 6 27.65 9.48 13.62
C LEU A 6 28.54 9.60 14.88
N PRO A 7 27.99 9.42 16.10
CA PRO A 7 28.81 9.33 17.30
C PRO A 7 29.99 8.37 17.06
N ASN A 8 31.20 8.74 17.51
CA ASN A 8 32.37 7.87 17.39
C ASN A 8 31.97 6.44 17.80
N ARG A 9 32.43 5.42 17.06
CA ARG A 9 32.11 3.99 17.23
C ARG A 9 32.06 3.54 18.69
N GLU A 10 32.92 4.11 19.53
CA GLU A 10 32.97 3.90 20.98
C GLU A 10 31.69 4.35 21.72
N ALA A 11 31.10 5.49 21.35
CA ALA A 11 29.86 6.00 21.93
C ALA A 11 28.65 5.13 21.56
N LEU A 12 28.58 4.64 20.31
CA LEU A 12 27.55 3.67 19.92
C LEU A 12 27.71 2.35 20.66
N HIS A 13 28.94 1.86 20.80
CA HIS A 13 29.23 0.65 21.56
C HIS A 13 28.83 0.81 23.04
N LEU A 14 29.14 1.95 23.67
CA LEU A 14 28.73 2.25 25.04
C LEU A 14 27.21 2.35 25.18
N LEU A 15 26.53 2.92 24.18
CA LEU A 15 25.08 3.04 24.16
C LEU A 15 24.40 1.67 24.11
N PHE A 16 24.87 0.78 23.21
CA PHE A 16 24.31 -0.57 23.08
C PHE A 16 24.70 -1.51 24.21
N SER A 17 25.87 -1.34 24.83
CA SER A 17 26.27 -2.16 25.98
C SER A 17 25.54 -1.77 27.27
N SER A 18 25.03 -0.54 27.36
CA SER A 18 24.29 -0.04 28.53
C SER A 18 22.77 -0.11 28.40
N HIS A 19 22.23 -0.23 27.18
CA HIS A 19 20.79 -0.21 26.92
C HIS A 19 20.36 -1.35 26.00
N ARG A 20 19.28 -2.03 26.38
CA ARG A 20 18.66 -3.11 25.60
C ARG A 20 17.85 -2.52 24.45
N LEU A 21 18.38 -2.63 23.23
CA LEU A 21 17.71 -2.13 22.02
C LEU A 21 16.49 -3.00 21.68
N LYS A 22 15.28 -2.40 21.67
CA LYS A 22 14.03 -3.09 21.29
C LYS A 22 13.58 -2.87 19.85
N LYS A 23 13.91 -1.72 19.26
CA LYS A 23 13.53 -1.35 17.90
C LYS A 23 14.73 -0.76 17.18
N LEU A 24 14.98 -1.23 15.97
CA LEU A 24 15.96 -0.69 15.05
C LEU A 24 15.25 -0.28 13.76
N ASP A 25 15.26 1.00 13.44
CA ASP A 25 14.71 1.54 12.20
C ASP A 25 15.82 2.26 11.43
N LEU A 26 16.19 1.69 10.29
CA LEU A 26 17.21 2.19 9.36
C LEU A 26 16.55 2.79 8.10
N SER A 27 15.29 3.19 8.19
CA SER A 27 14.58 3.82 7.08
C SER A 27 15.10 5.23 6.84
N CYS A 28 16.03 5.36 5.90
CA CYS A 28 16.52 6.65 5.45
C CYS A 28 15.63 7.19 4.32
N PHE A 29 15.04 8.36 4.49
CA PHE A 29 14.24 8.99 3.43
C PHE A 29 15.13 9.71 2.40
N PHE A 30 15.43 9.05 1.27
CA PHE A 30 15.87 9.72 0.03
C PHE A 30 14.67 10.01 -0.87
N VAL A 31 14.46 11.26 -1.30
CA VAL A 31 13.47 11.58 -2.34
C VAL A 31 14.15 11.33 -3.69
N GLN A 32 13.68 10.35 -4.44
CA GLN A 32 14.11 10.12 -5.82
C GLN A 32 12.98 10.64 -6.72
N ASP A 33 13.30 11.62 -7.56
CA ASP A 33 12.52 12.17 -8.66
C ASP A 33 11.00 12.38 -8.44
N GLY A 34 10.63 13.62 -8.09
CA GLY A 34 9.30 14.18 -8.38
C GLY A 34 8.15 13.79 -7.44
N GLU A 35 8.33 12.87 -6.50
CA GLU A 35 7.30 12.61 -5.48
C GLU A 35 7.38 13.64 -4.34
N THR A 36 6.58 14.69 -4.46
CA THR A 36 6.42 15.70 -3.41
C THR A 36 5.61 15.14 -2.24
N PHE A 37 6.25 15.00 -1.08
CA PHE A 37 5.54 14.97 0.21
C PHE A 37 5.83 16.25 0.98
N SER A 38 4.74 16.96 1.30
CA SER A 38 4.70 18.01 2.31
C SER A 38 5.02 17.38 3.66
N ALA A 39 6.19 17.70 4.20
CA ALA A 39 6.44 17.66 5.62
C ALA A 39 6.55 19.12 6.10
N ASN A 40 5.58 19.57 6.89
CA ASN A 40 5.79 20.72 7.77
C ASN A 40 6.79 20.28 8.84
N VAL A 41 8.07 20.55 8.62
CA VAL A 41 9.06 20.62 9.69
C VAL A 41 9.75 21.97 9.54
N PRO A 42 9.47 22.95 10.41
CA PRO A 42 10.30 24.15 10.47
C PRO A 42 11.67 23.73 10.99
N TYR A 43 12.72 24.18 10.30
CA TYR A 43 14.13 24.19 10.70
C TYR A 43 14.41 23.74 12.14
N ALA A 44 14.99 22.55 12.29
CA ALA A 44 15.68 22.16 13.52
C ALA A 44 16.88 21.27 13.18
N LEU A 45 18.09 21.85 13.28
CA LEU A 45 19.27 21.26 13.90
C LEU A 45 20.41 22.29 13.86
N PRO A 46 20.89 22.69 15.04
CA PRO A 46 22.00 21.96 15.65
C PRO A 46 21.54 21.15 16.87
N HIS A 47 22.43 20.26 17.37
CA HIS A 47 22.32 19.43 18.59
C HIS A 47 21.87 17.96 18.42
N LEU A 48 22.72 17.14 17.80
CA LEU A 48 22.71 15.67 17.95
C LEU A 48 23.47 15.19 19.21
N LYS A 49 24.14 16.10 19.94
CA LYS A 49 24.92 15.79 21.14
C LYS A 49 24.12 15.86 22.46
N GLU A 50 22.92 16.45 22.43
CA GLU A 50 22.03 16.59 23.61
C GLU A 50 20.86 15.59 23.63
N ILE A 51 20.67 14.77 22.59
CA ILE A 51 19.54 13.82 22.46
C ILE A 51 19.97 12.40 22.89
N ILE A 52 20.89 12.28 23.84
CA ILE A 52 21.39 10.98 24.33
C ILE A 52 20.94 10.68 25.77
N ASP A 53 20.34 11.63 26.50
CA ASP A 53 20.00 11.43 27.92
C ASP A 53 18.55 11.01 28.24
N ILE A 54 17.71 10.67 27.25
CA ILE A 54 16.37 10.12 27.55
C ILE A 54 15.98 9.06 26.51
N CYS A 55 16.30 7.78 26.74
CA CYS A 55 15.75 6.68 25.95
C CYS A 55 15.60 5.38 26.74
N THR A 56 14.64 5.36 27.67
CA THR A 56 13.89 4.13 27.98
C THR A 56 12.59 4.15 27.17
N GLY A 57 12.66 3.82 25.87
CA GLY A 57 11.49 3.62 25.01
C GLY A 57 11.29 4.57 23.81
N GLY A 58 12.33 5.26 23.31
CA GLY A 58 12.22 6.11 22.12
C GLY A 58 12.30 5.35 20.78
N GLU A 59 11.52 5.79 19.79
CA GLU A 59 11.68 5.43 18.37
C GLU A 59 12.65 6.42 17.71
N PHE A 60 13.58 5.92 16.88
CA PHE A 60 14.53 6.76 16.13
C PHE A 60 14.13 6.81 14.66
N THR A 61 14.11 8.00 14.04
CA THR A 61 13.85 8.17 12.60
C THR A 61 14.77 9.25 12.03
N TYR A 62 15.44 8.96 10.90
CA TYR A 62 16.37 9.88 10.22
C TYR A 62 15.81 10.36 8.87
N CYS A 63 15.77 11.68 8.65
CA CYS A 63 15.28 12.31 7.41
C CYS A 63 16.32 13.28 6.82
N PHE A 64 16.50 13.28 5.50
CA PHE A 64 17.35 14.25 4.78
C PHE A 64 16.59 14.96 3.66
N PRO A 65 16.74 16.28 3.50
CA PRO A 65 16.22 17.00 2.34
C PRO A 65 17.13 16.78 1.12
N THR A 66 16.54 16.66 -0.07
CA THR A 66 17.28 16.52 -1.33
C THR A 66 16.81 17.53 -2.39
N SER A 67 17.78 18.18 -3.04
CA SER A 67 17.57 18.95 -4.28
C SER A 67 18.03 18.11 -5.49
N PRO A 68 17.28 18.09 -6.61
CA PRO A 68 17.58 17.28 -7.79
C PRO A 68 18.81 17.73 -8.59
N ASP A 69 19.37 18.92 -8.34
CA ASP A 69 20.40 19.51 -9.21
C ASP A 69 21.84 19.01 -8.95
N ASN A 70 22.06 17.98 -8.12
CA ASN A 70 23.41 17.54 -7.80
C ASN A 70 23.58 16.01 -7.62
N THR A 71 23.58 15.29 -8.75
CA THR A 71 23.74 13.82 -8.82
C THR A 71 25.00 13.32 -8.12
N GLU A 72 26.11 14.06 -8.16
CA GLU A 72 27.36 13.64 -7.51
C GLU A 72 27.26 13.71 -5.97
N ILE A 73 26.74 14.81 -5.42
CA ILE A 73 26.48 14.92 -3.98
C ILE A 73 25.50 13.84 -3.54
N HIS A 74 24.49 13.52 -4.37
CA HIS A 74 23.55 12.44 -4.08
C HIS A 74 24.24 11.08 -3.98
N LEU A 75 25.09 10.72 -4.95
CA LEU A 75 25.83 9.45 -4.94
C LEU A 75 26.80 9.34 -3.77
N GLN A 76 27.52 10.43 -3.45
CA GLN A 76 28.43 10.46 -2.30
C GLN A 76 27.68 10.32 -0.97
N THR A 77 26.57 11.05 -0.81
CA THR A 77 25.71 10.98 0.39
C THR A 77 25.12 9.58 0.53
N LYS A 78 24.61 9.00 -0.56
CA LYS A 78 24.11 7.62 -0.60
C LYS A 78 25.20 6.67 -0.09
N LYS A 79 26.37 6.65 -0.73
CA LYS A 79 27.49 5.77 -0.38
C LYS A 79 27.88 5.88 1.10
N HIS A 80 28.03 7.11 1.59
CA HIS A 80 28.38 7.36 2.99
C HIS A 80 27.35 6.73 3.95
N MET A 81 26.06 6.86 3.64
CA MET A 81 25.00 6.25 4.44
C MET A 81 25.00 4.72 4.35
N GLU A 82 25.37 4.14 3.20
CA GLU A 82 25.56 2.69 3.09
C GLU A 82 26.70 2.21 3.99
N ASP A 83 27.83 2.92 3.99
CA ASP A 83 28.99 2.60 4.83
C ASP A 83 28.66 2.70 6.33
N GLU A 84 27.90 3.72 6.73
CA GLU A 84 27.43 3.88 8.11
C GLU A 84 26.45 2.78 8.54
N CYS A 85 25.45 2.47 7.71
CA CYS A 85 24.50 1.39 7.97
C CYS A 85 25.21 0.03 8.08
N ASN A 86 26.17 -0.24 7.19
CA ASN A 86 26.97 -1.47 7.21
C ASN A 86 27.83 -1.57 8.48
N SER A 87 28.43 -0.46 8.90
CA SER A 87 29.23 -0.40 10.12
C SER A 87 28.37 -0.68 11.36
N LEU A 88 27.16 -0.11 11.41
CA LEU A 88 26.21 -0.35 12.49
C LEU A 88 25.71 -1.80 12.51
N LEU A 89 25.31 -2.36 11.38
CA LEU A 89 24.85 -3.75 11.29
C LEU A 89 25.94 -4.73 11.70
N HIS A 90 27.19 -4.48 11.29
CA HIS A 90 28.33 -5.31 11.67
C HIS A 90 28.69 -5.16 13.17
N MET A 91 28.41 -4.00 13.78
CA MET A 91 28.52 -3.84 15.23
C MET A 91 27.46 -4.67 15.95
N LEU A 92 26.20 -4.53 15.54
CA LEU A 92 25.06 -5.24 16.13
C LEU A 92 25.11 -6.75 15.89
N SER A 93 25.73 -7.21 14.80
CA SER A 93 25.92 -8.64 14.54
C SER A 93 27.00 -9.26 15.44
N LYS A 94 27.92 -8.46 15.97
CA LYS A 94 28.97 -8.89 16.90
C LYS A 94 28.53 -8.84 18.36
N ASP A 95 27.63 -7.93 18.70
CA ASP A 95 27.05 -7.78 20.03
C ASP A 95 25.52 -7.94 19.95
N PRO A 96 25.03 -9.20 19.92
CA PRO A 96 23.61 -9.50 19.71
C PRO A 96 22.73 -8.74 20.68
N GLN A 97 21.65 -8.17 20.16
CA GLN A 97 20.61 -7.52 20.97
C GLN A 97 19.46 -8.51 21.16
N PRO A 98 19.48 -9.39 22.18
CA PRO A 98 18.46 -10.42 22.34
C PRO A 98 17.06 -9.85 22.55
N ASP A 99 16.96 -8.60 23.01
CA ASP A 99 15.70 -7.91 23.24
C ASP A 99 15.16 -7.17 22.01
N LEU A 100 15.82 -7.29 20.85
CA LEU A 100 15.36 -6.67 19.60
C LEU A 100 14.06 -7.32 19.13
N GLN A 101 13.00 -6.51 19.06
CA GLN A 101 11.64 -6.91 18.71
C GLN A 101 11.20 -6.42 17.33
N SER A 102 11.80 -5.35 16.81
CA SER A 102 11.41 -4.75 15.54
C SER A 102 12.64 -4.32 14.74
N PHE A 103 12.68 -4.71 13.47
CA PHE A 103 13.69 -4.29 12.51
C PHE A 103 13.00 -3.71 11.26
N VAL A 104 13.28 -2.44 10.94
CA VAL A 104 12.69 -1.74 9.80
C VAL A 104 13.78 -1.15 8.91
N MET A 105 13.67 -1.38 7.61
CA MET A 105 14.63 -0.97 6.58
C MET A 105 13.94 -0.95 5.21
N THR A 106 13.43 0.20 4.80
CA THR A 106 12.53 0.27 3.62
C THR A 106 13.21 0.67 2.31
N LYS A 107 14.49 1.04 2.30
CA LYS A 107 15.17 1.61 1.11
C LYS A 107 16.41 0.85 0.69
N ILE A 108 16.72 0.97 -0.60
CA ILE A 108 17.86 0.33 -1.28
C ILE A 108 19.13 1.04 -0.88
N ILE A 109 19.73 0.51 0.17
CA ILE A 109 21.09 0.76 0.57
C ILE A 109 21.82 -0.56 0.31
N THR A 110 22.98 -0.50 -0.33
CA THR A 110 23.86 -1.66 -0.51
C THR A 110 24.33 -2.12 0.86
N ILE A 111 23.60 -3.07 1.45
CA ILE A 111 23.85 -3.55 2.79
C ILE A 111 24.52 -4.91 2.74
N SER A 112 25.43 -5.14 3.70
CA SER A 112 26.01 -6.43 4.00
C SER A 112 24.91 -7.41 4.37
N LYS A 113 24.47 -8.20 3.38
CA LYS A 113 23.48 -9.27 3.56
C LYS A 113 23.88 -10.20 4.70
N PHE A 114 25.17 -10.47 4.81
CA PHE A 114 25.74 -11.30 5.87
C PHE A 114 25.51 -10.70 7.27
N ALA A 115 25.81 -9.42 7.47
CA ALA A 115 25.61 -8.77 8.77
C ALA A 115 24.13 -8.73 9.16
N LEU A 116 23.25 -8.44 8.20
CA LEU A 116 21.81 -8.46 8.43
C LEU A 116 21.28 -9.86 8.77
N GLN A 117 21.72 -10.89 8.03
CA GLN A 117 21.36 -12.28 8.29
C GLN A 117 21.79 -12.71 9.70
N GLN A 118 23.02 -12.39 10.10
CA GLN A 118 23.51 -12.65 11.45
C GLN A 118 22.65 -11.96 12.50
N LEU A 119 22.35 -10.67 12.31
CA LEU A 119 21.49 -9.91 13.24
C LEU A 119 20.12 -10.57 13.40
N ILE A 120 19.45 -10.96 12.30
CA ILE A 120 18.14 -11.60 12.36
C ILE A 120 18.25 -12.99 13.02
N GLN A 121 19.29 -13.76 12.68
CA GLN A 121 19.49 -15.10 13.22
C GLN A 121 19.70 -15.10 14.74
N VAL A 122 20.38 -14.09 15.29
CA VAL A 122 20.59 -13.97 16.75
C VAL A 122 19.42 -13.31 17.48
N SER A 123 18.53 -12.61 16.77
CA SER A 123 17.40 -11.86 17.35
C SER A 123 16.11 -12.69 17.35
N THR A 124 16.03 -13.70 18.22
CA THR A 124 14.89 -14.64 18.27
C THR A 124 13.57 -14.03 18.75
N ASN A 125 13.62 -12.87 19.42
CA ASN A 125 12.45 -12.14 19.91
C ASN A 125 11.84 -11.17 18.88
N LEU A 126 12.31 -11.19 17.62
CA LEU A 126 11.76 -10.36 16.56
C LEU A 126 10.27 -10.65 16.34
N THR A 127 9.47 -9.60 16.46
CA THR A 127 8.03 -9.58 16.19
C THR A 127 7.69 -8.84 14.90
N GLU A 128 8.56 -7.94 14.43
CA GLU A 128 8.39 -7.19 13.20
C GLU A 128 9.69 -7.15 12.40
N ILE A 129 9.59 -7.51 11.12
CA ILE A 129 10.64 -7.34 10.13
C ILE A 129 10.04 -6.64 8.92
N HIS A 130 10.61 -5.50 8.58
CA HIS A 130 10.32 -4.76 7.37
C HIS A 130 11.65 -4.53 6.66
N THR A 131 11.90 -5.23 5.55
CA THR A 131 13.20 -5.17 4.87
C THR A 131 13.05 -5.30 3.36
N LEU A 132 14.16 -5.13 2.62
CA LEU A 132 14.24 -5.53 1.23
C LEU A 132 14.44 -7.04 1.14
N LEU A 133 13.69 -7.69 0.25
CA LEU A 133 13.79 -9.12 0.03
C LEU A 133 15.20 -9.54 -0.40
N ASP A 134 15.85 -8.75 -1.25
CA ASP A 134 17.18 -9.09 -1.76
C ASP A 134 18.27 -9.02 -0.69
N CYS A 135 18.00 -8.39 0.45
CA CYS A 135 18.96 -8.21 1.54
C CYS A 135 18.98 -9.39 2.52
N ILE A 136 18.03 -10.33 2.42
CA ILE A 136 17.86 -11.41 3.40
C ILE A 136 17.89 -12.79 2.74
N ASP A 137 18.57 -13.75 3.37
CA ASP A 137 18.32 -15.17 3.09
C ASP A 137 17.11 -15.58 3.92
N LEU A 138 16.00 -15.90 3.28
CA LEU A 138 14.73 -16.21 3.95
C LEU A 138 14.85 -17.38 4.95
N ASN A 139 15.81 -18.28 4.79
CA ASN A 139 16.00 -19.39 5.72
C ASN A 139 16.34 -18.94 7.15
N VAL A 140 16.89 -17.74 7.33
CA VAL A 140 17.19 -17.21 8.67
C VAL A 140 15.92 -16.92 9.47
N LEU A 141 14.79 -16.70 8.78
CA LEU A 141 13.50 -16.40 9.41
C LEU A 141 12.91 -17.60 10.15
N VAL A 142 13.39 -18.83 9.89
CA VAL A 142 12.90 -20.05 10.56
C VAL A 142 13.07 -19.97 12.09
N ASN A 143 14.03 -19.18 12.56
CA ASN A 143 14.29 -18.98 13.98
C ASN A 143 13.42 -17.87 14.61
N CYS A 144 12.73 -17.06 13.81
CA CYS A 144 11.92 -15.92 14.26
C CYS A 144 10.48 -16.35 14.62
N LYS A 145 10.32 -17.28 15.56
CA LYS A 145 9.00 -17.85 15.90
C LYS A 145 8.00 -16.85 16.47
N MET A 146 8.50 -15.71 16.99
CA MET A 146 7.67 -14.62 17.53
C MET A 146 7.24 -13.61 16.46
N LEU A 147 7.64 -13.81 15.20
CA LEU A 147 7.37 -12.89 14.11
C LEU A 147 5.87 -12.80 13.82
N ARG A 148 5.34 -11.58 13.93
CA ARG A 148 3.94 -11.23 13.68
C ARG A 148 3.78 -10.41 12.41
N ILE A 149 4.76 -9.57 12.07
CA ILE A 149 4.72 -8.68 10.92
C ILE A 149 5.95 -8.94 10.05
N LEU A 150 5.72 -9.33 8.79
CA LEU A 150 6.77 -9.47 7.79
C LEU A 150 6.41 -8.66 6.54
N ARG A 151 7.20 -7.62 6.27
CA ARG A 151 7.04 -6.74 5.11
C ARG A 151 8.29 -6.77 4.26
N LEU A 152 8.16 -7.19 3.00
CA LEU A 152 9.30 -7.42 2.12
C LEU A 152 9.21 -6.56 0.86
N HIS A 153 10.19 -5.70 0.65
CA HIS A 153 10.23 -4.81 -0.50
C HIS A 153 11.10 -5.43 -1.57
N THR A 154 10.63 -5.48 -2.81
CA THR A 154 11.51 -5.80 -3.94
C THR A 154 12.11 -4.51 -4.45
N SER A 155 13.41 -4.57 -4.80
CA SER A 155 14.04 -3.46 -5.49
C SER A 155 13.54 -3.44 -6.95
N PRO A 156 13.40 -2.26 -7.58
CA PRO A 156 13.04 -2.19 -9.00
C PRO A 156 14.05 -2.93 -9.91
N GLU A 157 15.31 -2.98 -9.49
CA GLU A 157 16.42 -3.61 -10.22
C GLU A 157 16.36 -5.13 -10.15
N THR A 158 15.82 -5.67 -9.06
CA THR A 158 15.71 -7.12 -8.77
C THR A 158 14.35 -7.68 -9.17
N SER A 159 13.72 -7.13 -10.23
CA SER A 159 12.58 -7.78 -10.89
C SER A 159 12.88 -9.28 -10.98
N PHE A 160 12.01 -10.15 -10.46
CA PHE A 160 12.28 -11.59 -10.36
C PHE A 160 12.37 -12.23 -11.75
N ARG A 161 13.50 -12.01 -12.42
CA ARG A 161 13.89 -12.69 -13.65
C ARG A 161 14.43 -14.08 -13.32
N SER A 162 14.87 -14.30 -12.08
CA SER A 162 15.37 -15.57 -11.56
C SER A 162 14.26 -16.45 -11.00
N CYS A 163 14.36 -17.75 -11.32
CA CYS A 163 13.42 -18.85 -11.12
C CYS A 163 12.41 -18.72 -9.94
N PRO A 164 11.12 -18.46 -10.22
CA PRO A 164 10.03 -18.49 -9.23
C PRO A 164 9.98 -19.75 -8.36
N ARG A 165 10.44 -20.90 -8.88
CA ARG A 165 10.32 -22.19 -8.20
C ARG A 165 11.18 -22.29 -6.94
N GLU A 166 12.41 -21.81 -6.97
CA GLU A 166 13.28 -21.85 -5.79
C GLU A 166 12.76 -20.94 -4.69
N LEU A 167 12.25 -19.76 -5.06
CA LEU A 167 11.64 -18.85 -4.09
C LEU A 167 10.39 -19.48 -3.44
N ILE A 168 9.52 -20.10 -4.23
CA ILE A 168 8.33 -20.82 -3.73
C ILE A 168 8.76 -21.97 -2.80
N LYS A 169 9.80 -22.72 -3.16
CA LYS A 169 10.35 -23.81 -2.34
C LYS A 169 10.89 -23.28 -1.01
N THR A 170 11.67 -22.21 -1.03
CA THR A 170 12.18 -21.55 0.18
C THR A 170 11.05 -21.10 1.08
N TRP A 171 10.03 -20.44 0.53
CA TRP A 171 8.85 -20.05 1.31
C TRP A 171 8.06 -21.22 1.85
N GLY A 172 7.98 -22.31 1.10
CA GLY A 172 7.39 -23.59 1.54
C GLY A 172 8.07 -24.16 2.78
N ASN A 173 9.36 -23.88 2.98
CA ASN A 173 10.10 -24.31 4.18
C ASN A 173 10.00 -23.29 5.32
N VAL A 174 9.93 -22.00 5.00
CA VAL A 174 9.99 -20.91 6.00
C VAL A 174 8.63 -20.66 6.64
N LEU A 175 7.57 -20.47 5.86
CA LEU A 175 6.24 -20.08 6.38
C LEU A 175 5.65 -21.04 7.42
N PRO A 176 5.81 -22.37 7.31
CA PRO A 176 5.35 -23.29 8.36
C PRO A 176 5.94 -23.04 9.74
N SER A 177 7.12 -22.41 9.84
CA SER A 177 7.74 -22.06 11.12
C SER A 177 7.23 -20.75 11.73
N LEU A 178 6.43 -19.97 10.98
CA LEU A 178 5.94 -18.64 11.33
C LEU A 178 4.46 -18.66 11.73
N GLU A 179 4.08 -19.53 12.66
CA GLU A 179 2.68 -19.73 13.09
C GLU A 179 2.05 -18.47 13.73
N ASN A 180 2.87 -17.54 14.23
CA ASN A 180 2.44 -16.29 14.83
C ASN A 180 2.25 -15.13 13.83
N LEU A 181 2.47 -15.39 12.53
CA LEU A 181 2.41 -14.35 11.50
C LEU A 181 0.98 -13.82 11.33
N GLU A 182 0.82 -12.51 11.51
CA GLU A 182 -0.46 -11.79 11.42
C GLU A 182 -0.54 -10.93 10.15
N ILE A 183 0.60 -10.36 9.72
CA ILE A 183 0.71 -9.53 8.52
C ILE A 183 1.88 -10.03 7.69
N PHE A 184 1.59 -10.39 6.43
CA PHE A 184 2.59 -10.79 5.46
C PHE A 184 2.39 -10.01 4.17
N THR A 185 3.31 -9.12 3.83
CA THR A 185 3.16 -8.31 2.62
C THR A 185 4.48 -8.26 1.87
N PHE A 186 4.37 -8.26 0.55
CA PHE A 186 5.45 -7.78 -0.29
C PHE A 186 5.14 -6.36 -0.78
N CYS A 187 6.14 -5.67 -1.32
CA CYS A 187 5.96 -4.41 -2.01
C CYS A 187 6.67 -4.51 -3.36
N ASN A 188 6.01 -4.04 -4.41
CA ASN A 188 6.53 -3.85 -5.78
C ASN A 188 6.58 -5.05 -6.75
N ASP A 189 6.35 -6.30 -6.33
CA ASP A 189 6.25 -7.44 -7.27
C ASP A 189 5.05 -8.36 -7.03
N TYR A 190 4.29 -8.62 -8.10
CA TYR A 190 2.94 -9.19 -8.06
C TYR A 190 2.89 -10.63 -8.58
N PHE A 191 3.70 -10.99 -9.58
CA PHE A 191 3.44 -12.22 -10.35
C PHE A 191 3.87 -13.50 -9.64
N VAL A 192 4.98 -13.47 -8.91
CA VAL A 192 5.56 -14.67 -8.28
C VAL A 192 4.87 -15.01 -6.95
N MET A 193 4.01 -14.13 -6.45
CA MET A 193 3.55 -14.20 -5.07
C MET A 193 2.32 -15.06 -4.86
N ARG A 194 1.50 -15.36 -5.89
CA ARG A 194 0.26 -16.16 -5.67
C ARG A 194 0.50 -17.50 -4.97
N PRO A 195 1.48 -18.34 -5.40
CA PRO A 195 1.75 -19.59 -4.69
C PRO A 195 2.29 -19.38 -3.28
N VAL A 196 3.05 -18.30 -3.07
CA VAL A 196 3.60 -17.94 -1.76
C VAL A 196 2.49 -17.49 -0.80
N ILE A 197 1.55 -16.67 -1.27
CA ILE A 197 0.36 -16.27 -0.50
C ILE A 197 -0.50 -17.49 -0.17
N ALA A 198 -0.66 -18.43 -1.11
CA ALA A 198 -1.38 -19.68 -0.83
C ALA A 198 -0.68 -20.51 0.27
N ILE A 199 0.65 -20.63 0.24
CA ILE A 199 1.41 -21.29 1.32
C ILE A 199 1.20 -20.57 2.66
N ALA A 200 1.24 -19.23 2.66
CA ALA A 200 1.05 -18.43 3.88
C ALA A 200 -0.35 -18.61 4.47
N LEU A 201 -1.40 -18.59 3.63
CA LEU A 201 -2.77 -18.82 4.08
C LEU A 201 -2.99 -20.22 4.64
N ASP A 202 -2.30 -21.23 4.10
CA ASP A 202 -2.42 -22.62 4.52
C ASP A 202 -1.65 -22.92 5.84
N HIS A 203 -0.56 -22.20 6.11
CA HIS A 203 0.34 -22.50 7.24
C HIS A 203 0.34 -21.46 8.36
N CYS A 204 -0.17 -20.24 8.14
CA CYS A 204 -0.18 -19.16 9.13
C CYS A 204 -1.61 -18.88 9.63
N PRO A 205 -2.12 -19.60 10.65
CA PRO A 205 -3.53 -19.51 11.06
C PRO A 205 -3.93 -18.16 11.67
N LYS A 206 -2.95 -17.36 12.14
CA LYS A 206 -3.15 -16.01 12.67
C LYS A 206 -3.11 -14.92 11.59
N LEU A 207 -2.92 -15.28 10.33
CA LEU A 207 -2.77 -14.31 9.25
C LEU A 207 -4.07 -13.53 9.05
N THR A 208 -3.98 -12.21 9.19
CA THR A 208 -5.10 -11.28 9.06
C THR A 208 -4.99 -10.37 7.83
N SER A 209 -3.79 -10.27 7.24
CA SER A 209 -3.55 -9.40 6.10
C SER A 209 -2.42 -9.94 5.24
N VAL A 210 -2.66 -9.98 3.93
CA VAL A 210 -1.62 -10.25 2.92
C VAL A 210 -1.17 -8.97 2.19
N GLY A 211 -1.53 -7.80 2.72
CA GLY A 211 -1.24 -6.51 2.09
C GLY A 211 -2.10 -6.28 0.84
N HIS A 212 -1.49 -5.77 -0.23
CA HIS A 212 -2.16 -5.50 -1.51
C HIS A 212 -2.10 -6.68 -2.50
N PHE A 213 -1.82 -7.89 -2.02
CA PHE A 213 -1.81 -9.09 -2.87
C PHE A 213 -3.21 -9.66 -3.04
N ASP A 214 -3.46 -10.19 -4.24
CA ASP A 214 -4.70 -10.88 -4.53
C ASP A 214 -4.83 -12.20 -3.76
N SER A 215 -5.56 -12.14 -2.65
CA SER A 215 -5.89 -13.31 -1.84
C SER A 215 -6.93 -14.22 -2.48
N SER A 216 -7.77 -13.73 -3.42
CA SER A 216 -8.86 -14.53 -4.00
C SER A 216 -8.33 -15.69 -4.82
N ARG A 217 -7.30 -15.46 -5.64
CA ARG A 217 -6.61 -16.50 -6.41
C ARG A 217 -5.83 -17.47 -5.55
N ALA A 218 -5.21 -17.00 -4.47
CA ALA A 218 -4.52 -17.87 -3.54
C ALA A 218 -5.50 -18.85 -2.87
N ILE A 219 -6.68 -18.38 -2.48
CA ILE A 219 -7.77 -19.21 -1.94
C ILE A 219 -8.23 -20.23 -2.98
N GLU A 220 -8.53 -19.82 -4.21
CA GLU A 220 -8.88 -20.73 -5.31
C GLU A 220 -7.82 -21.83 -5.52
N CYS A 221 -6.52 -21.47 -5.46
CA CYS A 221 -5.43 -22.43 -5.57
C CYS A 221 -5.40 -23.45 -4.43
N ILE A 222 -5.78 -23.04 -3.21
CA ILE A 222 -5.89 -23.96 -2.07
C ILE A 222 -7.07 -24.90 -2.31
N GLU A 223 -8.24 -24.38 -2.64
CA GLU A 223 -9.44 -25.18 -2.93
C GLU A 223 -9.20 -26.23 -4.00
N ALA A 224 -8.50 -25.88 -5.08
CA ALA A 224 -8.20 -26.80 -6.17
C ALA A 224 -7.25 -27.95 -5.77
N LYS A 225 -6.35 -27.73 -4.80
CA LYS A 225 -5.40 -28.75 -4.33
C LYS A 225 -6.03 -29.71 -3.35
N VAL A 226 -6.88 -29.20 -2.46
CA VAL A 226 -7.48 -30.03 -1.43
C VAL A 226 -8.72 -30.69 -2.03
N ASN A 227 -8.58 -31.91 -2.54
CA ASN A 227 -9.71 -32.82 -2.86
C ASN A 227 -10.61 -33.14 -1.63
N LYS A 228 -10.40 -32.45 -0.51
CA LYS A 228 -11.17 -32.45 0.73
C LYS A 228 -11.37 -30.99 1.11
N SER A 229 -12.60 -30.61 1.37
CA SER A 229 -12.94 -29.27 1.84
C SER A 229 -12.04 -28.86 3.01
N HIS A 230 -11.14 -27.88 2.82
CA HIS A 230 -10.63 -27.13 3.96
C HIS A 230 -11.89 -26.58 4.64
N THR A 231 -12.25 -27.04 5.84
CA THR A 231 -13.58 -26.76 6.40
C THR A 231 -13.65 -25.42 7.11
N GLY A 232 -12.51 -24.74 7.27
CA GLY A 232 -12.38 -23.46 7.95
C GLY A 232 -12.61 -22.23 7.07
N TYR A 233 -12.79 -21.11 7.76
CA TYR A 233 -12.69 -19.77 7.20
C TYR A 233 -11.27 -19.24 7.43
N PHE A 234 -10.75 -18.42 6.51
CA PHE A 234 -9.53 -17.67 6.77
C PHE A 234 -9.83 -16.44 7.63
N ASN A 235 -8.91 -16.10 8.54
CA ASN A 235 -9.03 -14.96 9.46
C ASN A 235 -8.64 -13.61 8.82
N LEU A 236 -8.71 -13.50 7.49
CA LEU A 236 -8.34 -12.28 6.78
C LEU A 236 -9.31 -11.14 7.11
N LYS A 237 -8.74 -10.04 7.58
CA LYS A 237 -9.43 -8.78 7.85
C LYS A 237 -9.17 -7.74 6.76
N LYS A 238 -7.98 -7.76 6.15
CA LYS A 238 -7.59 -6.85 5.08
C LYS A 238 -7.27 -7.64 3.82
N CYS A 239 -8.03 -7.40 2.77
CA CYS A 239 -7.92 -8.12 1.50
C CYS A 239 -7.79 -7.16 0.32
N PHE A 240 -7.00 -7.59 -0.66
CA PHE A 240 -7.12 -7.14 -2.03
C PHE A 240 -7.64 -8.31 -2.87
N TRP A 241 -8.65 -8.05 -3.71
CA TRP A 241 -9.20 -9.01 -4.68
C TRP A 241 -9.25 -8.35 -6.05
N GLY A 242 -8.55 -8.91 -7.02
CA GLY A 242 -8.44 -8.25 -8.32
C GLY A 242 -7.46 -8.95 -9.23
N ASN A 243 -7.24 -8.41 -10.41
CA ASN A 243 -6.22 -8.91 -11.31
C ASN A 243 -5.04 -7.96 -11.45
N GLU A 244 -3.98 -8.31 -10.73
CA GLU A 244 -2.68 -7.66 -10.79
C GLU A 244 -2.08 -7.59 -12.21
N THR A 245 -2.46 -8.49 -13.14
CA THR A 245 -1.89 -8.50 -14.50
C THR A 245 -2.47 -7.44 -15.43
N VAL A 246 -3.70 -6.99 -15.19
CA VAL A 246 -4.39 -6.05 -16.10
C VAL A 246 -3.91 -4.61 -15.85
N CYS A 247 -3.49 -4.27 -14.62
CA CYS A 247 -3.01 -2.93 -14.27
C CYS A 247 -1.73 -2.50 -15.01
N LYS A 248 -0.91 -3.43 -15.52
CA LYS A 248 0.33 -3.07 -16.24
C LYS A 248 0.17 -2.94 -17.75
N VAL A 249 -0.82 -3.58 -18.36
CA VAL A 249 -1.03 -3.50 -19.83
C VAL A 249 -1.54 -2.11 -20.25
N ALA A 250 -2.30 -1.43 -19.39
CA ALA A 250 -2.85 -0.10 -19.69
C ALA A 250 -1.90 1.08 -19.37
N CYS A 251 -0.77 0.83 -18.73
CA CYS A 251 0.14 1.89 -18.26
C CYS A 251 1.41 2.05 -19.14
N GLN A 252 1.47 1.44 -20.33
CA GLN A 252 2.57 1.69 -21.28
C GLN A 252 2.09 2.11 -22.68
N PRO A 253 2.02 3.43 -22.94
CA PRO A 253 2.34 4.00 -24.24
C PRO A 253 3.87 4.20 -24.41
N CYS A 254 4.66 4.01 -23.34
CA CYS A 254 6.05 4.46 -23.25
C CYS A 254 7.07 3.32 -23.36
N GLN A 255 7.09 2.59 -24.47
CA GLN A 255 8.27 1.82 -24.87
C GLN A 255 8.80 2.40 -26.18
N PRO A 256 10.02 2.97 -26.22
CA PRO A 256 10.63 3.38 -27.48
C PRO A 256 10.78 2.13 -28.36
N ARG A 257 10.23 2.20 -29.58
CA ARG A 257 10.13 1.09 -30.57
C ARG A 257 11.44 0.39 -30.95
N ASN A 258 12.60 0.77 -30.39
CA ASN A 258 13.90 0.43 -30.95
C ASN A 258 14.81 -0.44 -30.06
N SER A 259 14.35 -0.98 -28.93
CA SER A 259 15.16 -1.93 -28.14
C SER A 259 14.65 -3.38 -28.30
N GLN A 260 15.24 -4.10 -29.27
CA GLN A 260 14.87 -5.48 -29.63
C GLN A 260 15.21 -6.53 -28.55
N SER A 261 15.78 -6.17 -27.39
CA SER A 261 16.25 -7.10 -26.37
C SER A 261 15.41 -7.18 -25.09
N ALA A 262 14.29 -6.46 -24.98
CA ALA A 262 13.44 -6.44 -23.77
C ALA A 262 12.07 -7.18 -23.92
N GLN A 263 11.86 -7.93 -25.00
CA GLN A 263 10.54 -8.50 -25.35
C GLN A 263 10.08 -9.74 -24.56
N SER A 264 10.85 -10.28 -23.60
CA SER A 264 10.65 -11.69 -23.23
C SER A 264 9.68 -12.03 -22.10
N PHE A 265 9.09 -11.10 -21.33
CA PHE A 265 8.23 -11.51 -20.19
C PHE A 265 6.97 -10.71 -19.91
N HIS A 266 6.63 -9.70 -20.71
CA HIS A 266 5.27 -9.16 -20.70
C HIS A 266 4.41 -10.02 -21.62
N SER A 267 3.90 -11.14 -21.10
CA SER A 267 2.83 -11.86 -21.79
C SER A 267 1.69 -10.87 -21.98
N VAL A 268 1.52 -10.39 -23.22
CA VAL A 268 0.35 -9.63 -23.62
C VAL A 268 -0.83 -10.50 -23.25
N CYS A 269 -1.56 -10.11 -22.20
CA CYS A 269 -2.76 -10.84 -21.80
C CYS A 269 -3.67 -10.83 -23.02
N THR A 270 -3.90 -12.00 -23.61
CA THR A 270 -4.66 -12.08 -24.84
C THR A 270 -6.08 -11.63 -24.54
N ARG A 271 -6.77 -11.08 -25.55
CA ARG A 271 -8.19 -10.70 -25.41
C ARG A 271 -9.02 -11.86 -24.83
N ASN A 272 -8.71 -13.09 -25.22
CA ASN A 272 -9.37 -14.30 -24.76
C ASN A 272 -9.10 -14.58 -23.27
N GLU A 273 -7.86 -14.41 -22.79
CA GLU A 273 -7.54 -14.56 -21.36
C GLU A 273 -8.27 -13.53 -20.51
N ARG A 274 -8.36 -12.27 -20.98
CA ARG A 274 -9.13 -11.22 -20.30
C ARG A 274 -10.62 -11.58 -20.23
N GLN A 275 -11.21 -12.08 -21.32
CA GLN A 275 -12.61 -12.49 -21.35
C GLN A 275 -12.88 -13.70 -20.45
N ASN A 276 -12.01 -14.72 -20.47
CA ASN A 276 -12.11 -15.90 -19.61
C ASN A 276 -11.98 -15.53 -18.13
N LEU A 277 -11.09 -14.59 -17.82
CA LEU A 277 -10.97 -14.05 -16.48
C LEU A 277 -12.25 -13.31 -16.08
N GLN A 278 -12.74 -12.42 -16.93
CA GLN A 278 -13.93 -11.61 -16.66
C GLN A 278 -15.17 -12.48 -16.41
N SER A 279 -15.35 -13.56 -17.19
CA SER A 279 -16.47 -14.49 -17.02
C SER A 279 -16.35 -15.37 -15.77
N SER A 280 -15.13 -15.74 -15.35
CA SER A 280 -14.91 -16.52 -14.13
C SER A 280 -14.79 -15.66 -12.87
N PHE A 281 -14.64 -14.34 -13.00
CA PHE A 281 -14.39 -13.44 -11.88
C PHE A 281 -15.50 -13.43 -10.81
N PRO A 282 -16.81 -13.45 -11.16
CA PRO A 282 -17.86 -13.54 -10.14
C PRO A 282 -17.70 -14.78 -9.25
N GLU A 283 -17.39 -15.94 -9.82
CA GLU A 283 -17.24 -17.19 -9.07
C GLU A 283 -15.98 -17.19 -8.19
N LEU A 284 -14.90 -16.56 -8.67
CA LEU A 284 -13.70 -16.34 -7.87
C LEU A 284 -14.01 -15.48 -6.64
N ILE A 285 -14.72 -14.36 -6.81
CA ILE A 285 -15.12 -13.50 -5.70
C ILE A 285 -16.14 -14.20 -4.80
N ASN A 286 -17.05 -15.00 -5.36
CA ASN A 286 -17.99 -15.82 -4.62
C ASN A 286 -17.26 -16.76 -3.65
N THR A 287 -16.22 -17.45 -4.15
CA THR A 287 -15.35 -18.33 -3.38
C THR A 287 -14.56 -17.57 -2.32
N ALA A 288 -13.96 -16.43 -2.66
CA ALA A 288 -13.21 -15.63 -1.69
C ALA A 288 -14.10 -15.14 -0.53
N VAL A 289 -15.31 -14.66 -0.83
CA VAL A 289 -16.28 -14.22 0.19
C VAL A 289 -16.74 -15.38 1.08
N SER A 290 -16.99 -16.56 0.51
CA SER A 290 -17.41 -17.72 1.29
C SER A 290 -16.32 -18.20 2.25
N ARG A 291 -15.05 -18.03 1.88
CA ARG A 291 -13.88 -18.40 2.68
C ARG A 291 -13.42 -17.31 3.65
N CYS A 292 -13.73 -16.04 3.38
CA CYS A 292 -13.36 -14.89 4.21
C CYS A 292 -14.58 -14.02 4.58
N PRO A 293 -15.59 -14.55 5.30
CA PRO A 293 -16.81 -13.81 5.59
C PRO A 293 -16.63 -12.64 6.57
N PHE A 294 -15.45 -12.50 7.19
CA PHE A 294 -15.16 -11.51 8.24
C PHE A 294 -14.21 -10.40 7.78
N VAL A 295 -14.00 -10.22 6.48
CA VAL A 295 -13.19 -9.11 5.95
C VAL A 295 -13.77 -7.77 6.42
N GLU A 296 -12.88 -6.91 6.90
CA GLU A 296 -13.18 -5.57 7.43
C GLU A 296 -12.80 -4.48 6.42
N GLU A 297 -11.66 -4.66 5.74
CA GLU A 297 -11.12 -3.76 4.72
C GLU A 297 -10.90 -4.52 3.41
N LEU A 298 -11.60 -4.11 2.35
CA LEU A 298 -11.49 -4.73 1.03
C LEU A 298 -11.10 -3.69 -0.02
N SER A 299 -10.08 -4.01 -0.81
CA SER A 299 -9.82 -3.35 -2.09
C SER A 299 -10.15 -4.31 -3.23
N LEU A 300 -11.17 -4.00 -4.01
CA LEU A 300 -11.71 -4.83 -5.07
C LEU A 300 -11.51 -4.17 -6.43
N GLN A 301 -10.80 -4.85 -7.32
CA GLN A 301 -10.79 -4.50 -8.74
C GLN A 301 -12.00 -5.12 -9.41
N VAL A 302 -12.92 -4.28 -9.89
CA VAL A 302 -14.19 -4.70 -10.47
C VAL A 302 -13.96 -5.05 -11.94
N LEU A 303 -13.87 -6.34 -12.24
CA LEU A 303 -13.78 -6.85 -13.61
C LEU A 303 -15.15 -7.24 -14.19
N HIS A 304 -16.11 -7.57 -13.33
CA HIS A 304 -17.45 -8.00 -13.71
C HIS A 304 -18.48 -7.48 -12.70
N LYS A 305 -19.62 -6.95 -13.17
CA LYS A 305 -20.64 -6.32 -12.31
C LYS A 305 -21.21 -7.26 -11.23
N ASP A 306 -21.46 -8.52 -11.60
CA ASP A 306 -22.01 -9.55 -10.72
C ASP A 306 -21.09 -9.94 -9.55
N CYS A 307 -19.86 -9.44 -9.47
CA CYS A 307 -19.03 -9.71 -8.29
C CYS A 307 -19.51 -8.95 -7.04
N LEU A 308 -20.18 -7.80 -7.22
CA LEU A 308 -20.58 -6.92 -6.11
C LEU A 308 -21.72 -7.50 -5.29
N GLN A 309 -22.67 -8.18 -5.93
CA GLN A 309 -23.76 -8.88 -5.21
C GLN A 309 -23.24 -9.93 -4.23
N HIS A 310 -22.03 -10.46 -4.43
CA HIS A 310 -21.45 -11.43 -3.51
C HIS A 310 -20.98 -10.80 -2.20
N LEU A 311 -20.63 -9.51 -2.20
CA LEU A 311 -20.12 -8.78 -1.04
C LEU A 311 -21.13 -8.68 0.11
N ARG A 312 -22.43 -8.81 -0.17
CA ARG A 312 -23.50 -8.85 0.85
C ARG A 312 -23.30 -9.90 1.94
N ARG A 313 -22.53 -10.95 1.65
CA ARG A 313 -22.24 -12.04 2.59
C ARG A 313 -21.09 -11.72 3.54
N LEU A 314 -20.37 -10.62 3.32
CA LEU A 314 -19.38 -10.12 4.25
C LEU A 314 -20.09 -9.51 5.46
N LYS A 315 -19.71 -9.99 6.65
CA LYS A 315 -20.40 -9.71 7.91
C LYS A 315 -19.83 -8.49 8.65
N ARG A 316 -18.66 -7.99 8.24
CA ARG A 316 -17.89 -6.96 8.97
C ARG A 316 -17.27 -5.90 8.06
N LEU A 317 -17.68 -5.85 6.78
CA LEU A 317 -17.05 -4.97 5.80
C LEU A 317 -17.36 -3.51 6.16
N ASN A 318 -16.34 -2.76 6.58
CA ASN A 318 -16.47 -1.36 6.96
C ASN A 318 -15.70 -0.40 6.05
N SER A 319 -14.71 -0.91 5.32
CA SER A 319 -13.90 -0.15 4.37
C SER A 319 -13.86 -0.85 3.02
N LEU A 320 -14.29 -0.14 1.98
CA LEU A 320 -14.33 -0.66 0.62
C LEU A 320 -13.65 0.31 -0.34
N VAL A 321 -12.65 -0.18 -1.07
CA VAL A 321 -12.03 0.49 -2.21
C VAL A 321 -12.44 -0.25 -3.47
N LEU A 322 -13.12 0.42 -4.40
CA LEU A 322 -13.47 -0.13 -5.71
C LEU A 322 -12.57 0.47 -6.79
N GLU A 323 -11.97 -0.37 -7.61
CA GLU A 323 -11.18 0.03 -8.78
C GLU A 323 -11.88 -0.47 -10.05
N CYS A 324 -12.46 0.44 -10.83
CA CYS A 324 -13.39 0.12 -11.93
C CYS A 324 -12.77 0.24 -13.33
N ALA A 325 -11.44 0.15 -13.43
CA ALA A 325 -10.68 0.57 -14.61
C ALA A 325 -10.89 -0.26 -15.89
N TYR A 326 -11.57 -1.42 -15.83
CA TYR A 326 -11.58 -2.41 -16.92
C TYR A 326 -12.94 -3.03 -17.23
N CYS A 327 -14.01 -2.44 -16.71
CA CYS A 327 -15.36 -2.96 -16.86
C CYS A 327 -16.14 -2.10 -17.86
N ASP A 328 -15.93 -2.40 -19.14
CA ASP A 328 -16.56 -1.70 -20.26
C ASP A 328 -18.10 -1.78 -20.18
N ASP A 329 -18.63 -2.86 -19.61
CA ASP A 329 -20.07 -3.10 -19.45
C ASP A 329 -20.61 -2.72 -18.06
N LEU A 330 -19.82 -2.05 -17.22
CA LEU A 330 -20.29 -1.64 -15.90
C LEU A 330 -21.29 -0.49 -16.04
N ASP A 331 -22.57 -0.84 -15.91
CA ASP A 331 -23.57 0.14 -15.52
C ASP A 331 -23.26 0.58 -14.09
N VAL A 332 -22.86 1.84 -13.96
CA VAL A 332 -22.48 2.43 -12.69
C VAL A 332 -23.67 2.41 -11.74
N ASP A 333 -24.89 2.67 -12.21
CA ASP A 333 -26.09 2.68 -11.36
C ASP A 333 -26.43 1.28 -10.82
N GLU A 334 -26.24 0.23 -11.65
CA GLU A 334 -26.40 -1.17 -11.23
C GLU A 334 -25.33 -1.59 -10.20
N CYS A 335 -24.09 -1.15 -10.40
CA CYS A 335 -22.98 -1.33 -9.46
C CYS A 335 -23.32 -0.73 -8.08
N PHE A 336 -23.81 0.51 -8.04
CA PHE A 336 -24.22 1.15 -6.79
C PHE A 336 -25.48 0.56 -6.18
N SER A 337 -26.41 0.05 -7.00
CA SER A 337 -27.58 -0.67 -6.51
C SER A 337 -27.18 -1.90 -5.68
N SER A 338 -26.14 -2.63 -6.12
CA SER A 338 -25.59 -3.78 -5.39
C SER A 338 -24.92 -3.40 -4.06
N LEU A 339 -24.35 -2.19 -3.96
CA LEU A 339 -23.81 -1.67 -2.69
C LEU A 339 -24.92 -1.41 -1.66
N GLY A 340 -26.18 -1.29 -2.11
CA GLY A 340 -27.34 -1.10 -1.25
C GLY A 340 -27.44 -2.13 -0.11
N GLU A 341 -27.00 -3.36 -0.34
CA GLU A 341 -27.07 -4.44 0.66
C GLU A 341 -25.98 -4.34 1.75
N ILE A 342 -24.82 -3.74 1.44
CA ILE A 342 -23.71 -3.56 2.40
C ILE A 342 -23.60 -2.15 2.97
N ARG A 343 -24.42 -1.22 2.46
CA ARG A 343 -24.35 0.23 2.76
C ARG A 343 -24.36 0.58 4.25
N HIS A 344 -25.08 -0.19 5.06
CA HIS A 344 -25.23 0.06 6.49
C HIS A 344 -23.96 -0.29 7.29
N GLN A 345 -23.09 -1.15 6.74
CA GLN A 345 -21.84 -1.56 7.37
C GLN A 345 -20.67 -0.62 7.03
N LEU A 346 -20.74 0.04 5.86
CA LEU A 346 -19.64 0.86 5.33
C LEU A 346 -19.48 2.18 6.09
N LYS A 347 -18.24 2.42 6.53
CA LYS A 347 -17.76 3.70 7.09
C LYS A 347 -16.77 4.39 6.17
N HIS A 348 -16.03 3.64 5.37
CA HIS A 348 -15.05 4.16 4.44
C HIS A 348 -15.32 3.61 3.05
N PHE A 349 -15.48 4.51 2.09
CA PHE A 349 -15.72 4.13 0.71
C PHE A 349 -14.80 4.93 -0.19
N VAL A 350 -14.05 4.26 -1.04
CA VAL A 350 -13.21 4.87 -2.05
C VAL A 350 -13.55 4.25 -3.39
N ILE A 351 -13.76 5.08 -4.40
CA ILE A 351 -13.81 4.63 -5.78
C ILE A 351 -12.59 5.18 -6.52
N LYS A 352 -12.02 4.36 -7.40
CA LYS A 352 -10.88 4.69 -8.25
C LYS A 352 -11.22 4.37 -9.70
N ARG A 353 -10.79 5.27 -10.60
CA ARG A 353 -10.59 5.01 -12.04
C ARG A 353 -11.80 4.36 -12.72
N ILE A 354 -12.83 5.16 -13.00
CA ILE A 354 -13.88 4.78 -13.97
C ILE A 354 -13.34 5.21 -15.35
N ASP A 355 -13.22 4.26 -16.27
CA ASP A 355 -12.46 4.42 -17.51
C ASP A 355 -12.84 5.71 -18.27
N LEU A 356 -11.82 6.53 -18.55
CA LEU A 356 -11.90 7.92 -19.04
C LEU A 356 -12.33 8.02 -20.50
N LEU A 357 -12.34 6.89 -21.22
CA LEU A 357 -12.68 6.84 -22.63
C LEU A 357 -14.15 7.14 -22.89
N ASN A 358 -15.02 6.93 -21.89
CA ASN A 358 -16.43 7.25 -22.01
C ASN A 358 -16.77 8.47 -21.12
N THR A 359 -16.66 9.66 -21.72
CA THR A 359 -16.91 10.95 -21.05
C THR A 359 -18.32 11.10 -20.47
N ASP A 360 -19.25 10.25 -20.88
CA ASP A 360 -20.64 10.29 -20.43
C ASP A 360 -20.86 9.57 -19.09
N ARG A 361 -19.88 8.79 -18.63
CA ARG A 361 -19.97 8.10 -17.33
C ARG A 361 -19.63 9.04 -16.20
N ARG A 362 -20.67 9.39 -15.44
CA ARG A 362 -20.58 10.26 -14.28
C ARG A 362 -20.76 9.46 -13.00
N PHE A 363 -20.01 9.80 -11.97
CA PHE A 363 -20.13 9.17 -10.65
C PHE A 363 -21.46 9.50 -9.98
N PRO A 364 -22.35 8.53 -9.68
CA PRO A 364 -23.66 8.79 -9.12
C PRO A 364 -23.57 9.07 -7.62
N LEU A 365 -23.04 10.25 -7.27
CA LEU A 365 -22.86 10.68 -5.89
C LEU A 365 -24.17 10.65 -5.11
N ASN A 366 -25.29 10.98 -5.76
CA ASN A 366 -26.62 10.90 -5.18
C ASN A 366 -26.93 9.51 -4.64
N VAL A 367 -26.58 8.45 -5.39
CA VAL A 367 -26.82 7.08 -4.97
C VAL A 367 -25.95 6.73 -3.76
N VAL A 368 -24.72 7.24 -3.68
CA VAL A 368 -23.85 7.06 -2.51
C VAL A 368 -24.40 7.79 -1.28
N ILE A 369 -24.85 9.04 -1.44
CA ILE A 369 -25.47 9.83 -0.36
C ILE A 369 -26.69 9.11 0.19
N ASP A 370 -27.57 8.62 -0.70
CA ASP A 370 -28.85 8.03 -0.32
C ASP A 370 -28.70 6.66 0.33
N ASN A 371 -27.64 5.91 -0.02
CA ASN A 371 -27.44 4.56 0.50
C ASN A 371 -26.50 4.52 1.72
N CYS A 372 -25.42 5.28 1.76
CA CYS A 372 -24.36 5.09 2.75
C CYS A 372 -24.51 6.02 3.98
N GLU A 373 -25.55 5.82 4.79
CA GLU A 373 -25.85 6.69 5.95
C GLU A 373 -24.75 6.75 7.02
N ASN A 374 -23.93 5.70 7.12
CA ASN A 374 -22.86 5.56 8.11
C ASN A 374 -21.49 6.02 7.60
N LEU A 375 -21.43 6.57 6.38
CA LEU A 375 -20.18 6.92 5.73
C LEU A 375 -19.46 8.07 6.45
N GLU A 376 -18.23 7.81 6.88
CA GLU A 376 -17.34 8.77 7.54
C GLU A 376 -16.23 9.27 6.61
N THR A 377 -15.80 8.45 5.65
CA THR A 377 -14.78 8.80 4.65
C THR A 377 -15.27 8.46 3.24
N LEU A 378 -15.16 9.43 2.33
CA LEU A 378 -15.42 9.26 0.90
C LEU A 378 -14.16 9.62 0.10
N GLY A 379 -13.66 8.67 -0.68
CA GLY A 379 -12.61 8.89 -1.67
C GLY A 379 -13.17 8.78 -3.08
N VAL A 380 -12.92 9.78 -3.91
CA VAL A 380 -13.29 9.78 -5.32
C VAL A 380 -12.05 10.09 -6.11
N LEU A 381 -11.37 9.05 -6.59
CA LEU A 381 -10.06 9.16 -7.20
C LEU A 381 -10.09 8.84 -8.70
N GLU A 382 -9.32 9.60 -9.48
CA GLU A 382 -9.17 9.42 -10.93
C GLU A 382 -10.50 9.45 -11.71
N LEU A 383 -11.42 10.36 -11.35
CA LEU A 383 -12.71 10.50 -12.04
C LEU A 383 -12.80 11.78 -12.90
N THR A 384 -13.52 11.69 -14.02
CA THR A 384 -13.75 12.80 -14.95
C THR A 384 -14.92 13.68 -14.57
N ALA A 385 -16.01 13.12 -14.07
CA ALA A 385 -17.24 13.85 -13.82
C ALA A 385 -18.12 13.19 -12.74
N ILE A 386 -18.94 14.01 -12.08
CA ILE A 386 -19.88 13.59 -11.04
C ILE A 386 -21.31 13.87 -11.49
N ASN A 387 -22.21 12.91 -11.26
CA ASN A 387 -23.64 13.07 -11.37
C ASN A 387 -24.15 13.68 -10.08
N LEU A 388 -24.66 14.90 -10.21
CA LEU A 388 -25.07 15.71 -9.08
C LEU A 388 -26.54 15.39 -8.76
N PRO A 389 -26.91 15.33 -7.48
CA PRO A 389 -28.29 15.09 -7.10
C PRO A 389 -29.14 16.24 -7.65
N LEU A 390 -30.06 15.93 -8.56
CA LEU A 390 -30.90 16.96 -9.15
C LEU A 390 -31.89 17.55 -8.13
N ARG A 391 -32.28 16.80 -7.08
CA ARG A 391 -33.39 17.17 -6.17
C ARG A 391 -33.37 16.56 -4.76
N THR A 392 -32.30 15.92 -4.31
CA THR A 392 -32.36 15.22 -3.01
C THR A 392 -32.02 16.15 -1.85
N ASN A 393 -32.90 16.22 -0.85
CA ASN A 393 -32.65 16.90 0.43
C ASN A 393 -31.72 16.08 1.35
N THR A 394 -31.17 14.97 0.85
CA THR A 394 -30.31 14.08 1.60
C THR A 394 -28.91 14.69 1.70
N ARG A 395 -28.38 14.73 2.93
CA ARG A 395 -27.04 15.24 3.24
C ARG A 395 -26.21 14.14 3.88
N PHE A 396 -24.90 14.21 3.71
CA PHE A 396 -24.00 13.35 4.43
C PHE A 396 -23.94 13.73 5.91
N ARG A 397 -24.72 13.04 6.74
CA ARG A 397 -24.81 13.35 8.18
C ARG A 397 -23.53 13.04 8.93
N ARG A 398 -22.75 12.05 8.50
CA ARG A 398 -21.57 11.53 9.22
C ARG A 398 -20.24 11.70 8.50
N LEU A 399 -20.26 12.23 7.28
CA LEU A 399 -19.05 12.34 6.47
C LEU A 399 -18.13 13.41 7.06
N LYS A 400 -16.93 12.97 7.45
CA LYS A 400 -15.89 13.81 8.07
C LYS A 400 -14.71 14.03 7.16
N ARG A 401 -14.46 13.09 6.22
CA ARG A 401 -13.27 13.10 5.38
C ARG A 401 -13.64 12.92 3.91
N ILE A 402 -13.14 13.81 3.08
CA ILE A 402 -13.23 13.69 1.63
C ILE A 402 -11.83 13.72 1.04
N SER A 403 -11.56 12.78 0.13
CA SER A 403 -10.39 12.77 -0.74
C SER A 403 -10.86 12.77 -2.19
N ILE A 404 -10.46 13.77 -2.95
CA ILE A 404 -10.93 13.98 -4.31
C ILE A 404 -9.74 14.13 -5.26
N GLU A 405 -9.73 13.35 -6.33
CA GLU A 405 -8.83 13.47 -7.47
C GLU A 405 -9.67 13.54 -8.74
N MET A 406 -10.03 14.76 -9.13
CA MET A 406 -10.90 15.02 -10.29
C MET A 406 -10.62 16.41 -10.86
N LYS A 407 -11.20 16.68 -12.03
CA LYS A 407 -11.41 18.06 -12.50
C LYS A 407 -12.44 18.73 -11.58
N PHE A 408 -12.19 19.98 -11.17
CA PHE A 408 -12.90 20.66 -10.07
C PHE A 408 -14.40 20.90 -10.31
N ASP A 409 -14.90 20.57 -11.50
CA ASP A 409 -16.31 20.59 -11.87
C ASP A 409 -17.16 19.74 -10.91
N GLY A 410 -17.86 20.41 -10.00
CA GLY A 410 -18.76 19.80 -9.03
C GLY A 410 -18.26 19.76 -7.59
N LEU A 411 -17.02 20.18 -7.29
CA LEU A 411 -16.50 20.21 -5.92
C LEU A 411 -17.43 21.00 -4.99
N GLY A 412 -17.78 22.23 -5.36
CA GLY A 412 -18.66 23.08 -4.55
C GLY A 412 -20.01 22.44 -4.28
N GLN A 413 -20.50 21.62 -5.21
CA GLN A 413 -21.76 20.90 -5.02
C GLN A 413 -21.59 19.75 -4.03
N ILE A 414 -20.50 18.97 -4.09
CA ILE A 414 -20.18 17.97 -3.06
C ILE A 414 -20.15 18.63 -1.68
N LEU A 415 -19.41 19.74 -1.57
CA LEU A 415 -19.21 20.43 -0.30
C LEU A 415 -20.52 20.93 0.32
N ARG A 416 -21.52 21.30 -0.50
CA ARG A 416 -22.86 21.68 -0.03
C ARG A 416 -23.62 20.55 0.67
N TYR A 417 -23.25 19.29 0.45
CA TYR A 417 -23.85 18.13 1.12
C TYR A 417 -23.10 17.68 2.38
N CYS A 418 -22.01 18.37 2.77
CA CYS A 418 -21.04 17.90 3.76
C CYS A 418 -20.92 18.83 4.97
N ASP A 419 -21.99 18.95 5.76
CA ASP A 419 -22.05 19.87 6.91
C ASP A 419 -21.00 19.59 8.00
N ASN A 420 -20.56 18.33 8.12
CA ASN A 420 -19.65 17.85 9.17
C ASN A 420 -18.22 17.57 8.68
N LEU A 421 -17.85 18.09 7.51
CA LEU A 421 -16.53 17.86 6.93
C LEU A 421 -15.44 18.51 7.78
N THR A 422 -14.47 17.72 8.24
CA THR A 422 -13.30 18.20 8.99
C THR A 422 -11.98 18.03 8.24
N TYR A 423 -11.95 17.15 7.24
CA TYR A 423 -10.76 16.88 6.43
C TYR A 423 -11.10 16.88 4.94
N LEU A 424 -10.41 17.72 4.17
CA LEU A 424 -10.51 17.78 2.73
C LEU A 424 -9.12 17.62 2.10
N LEU A 425 -8.98 16.59 1.26
CA LEU A 425 -7.78 16.34 0.46
C LEU A 425 -8.12 16.45 -1.02
N LEU A 426 -7.45 17.37 -1.70
CA LEU A 426 -7.59 17.62 -3.13
C LEU A 426 -6.30 17.19 -3.83
N PHE A 427 -6.41 16.21 -4.72
CA PHE A 427 -5.33 15.75 -5.60
C PHE A 427 -5.53 16.37 -7.00
N GLY A 428 -4.52 17.09 -7.48
CA GLY A 428 -4.53 17.69 -8.81
C GLY A 428 -3.51 17.03 -9.72
N HIS A 429 -3.99 16.37 -10.79
CA HIS A 429 -3.19 16.03 -11.97
C HIS A 429 -3.15 17.17 -12.99
N TYR A 430 -4.08 18.12 -12.89
CA TYR A 430 -4.22 19.27 -13.76
C TYR A 430 -4.21 20.54 -12.92
N MET A 431 -3.66 21.62 -13.49
CA MET A 431 -3.63 22.94 -12.85
C MET A 431 -5.04 23.28 -12.38
N ILE A 432 -5.22 23.43 -11.07
CA ILE A 432 -6.46 23.92 -10.49
C ILE A 432 -6.68 25.30 -11.12
N ASN A 433 -7.79 25.48 -11.83
CA ASN A 433 -8.14 26.79 -12.33
C ASN A 433 -8.35 27.71 -11.13
N GLU A 434 -7.56 28.77 -11.03
CA GLU A 434 -7.59 29.68 -9.89
C GLU A 434 -9.00 30.25 -9.67
N SER A 435 -9.75 30.50 -10.75
CA SER A 435 -11.13 31.00 -10.66
C SER A 435 -12.08 29.99 -10.00
N GLU A 436 -11.95 28.70 -10.31
CA GLU A 436 -12.77 27.64 -9.71
C GLU A 436 -12.40 27.44 -8.24
N LEU A 437 -11.10 27.48 -7.91
CA LEU A 437 -10.69 27.43 -6.52
C LEU A 437 -11.28 28.61 -5.75
N GLN A 438 -11.17 29.83 -6.29
CA GLN A 438 -11.73 31.04 -5.68
C GLN A 438 -13.25 30.96 -5.47
N GLU A 439 -14.00 30.45 -6.46
CA GLU A 439 -15.44 30.23 -6.33
C GLU A 439 -15.75 29.26 -5.17
N ASN A 440 -14.99 28.17 -5.08
CA ASN A 440 -15.16 27.15 -4.05
C ASN A 440 -14.62 27.56 -2.67
N LEU A 441 -13.67 28.52 -2.58
CA LEU A 441 -13.11 29.00 -1.32
C LEU A 441 -14.18 29.62 -0.41
N SER A 442 -15.22 30.23 -0.98
CA SER A 442 -16.36 30.74 -0.21
C SER A 442 -17.13 29.62 0.50
N HIS A 443 -17.32 28.47 -0.17
CA HIS A 443 -17.93 27.29 0.42
C HIS A 443 -17.00 26.60 1.41
N ILE A 444 -15.72 26.45 1.06
CA ILE A 444 -14.69 25.85 1.91
C ILE A 444 -14.52 26.64 3.22
N SER A 445 -14.53 27.98 3.15
CA SER A 445 -14.39 28.83 4.34
C SER A 445 -15.61 28.78 5.26
N ALA A 446 -16.79 28.43 4.74
CA ALA A 446 -17.98 28.15 5.55
C ALA A 446 -17.92 26.80 6.28
N LEU A 447 -17.06 25.88 5.84
CA LEU A 447 -16.86 24.58 6.50
C LEU A 447 -15.94 24.73 7.70
N LYS A 448 -16.22 23.96 8.77
CA LYS A 448 -15.37 23.87 9.97
C LYS A 448 -14.20 22.89 9.74
N LEU A 449 -13.45 23.09 8.67
CA LEU A 449 -12.31 22.23 8.31
C LEU A 449 -11.19 22.36 9.35
N GLN A 450 -10.71 21.21 9.83
CA GLN A 450 -9.51 21.11 10.64
C GLN A 450 -8.27 20.92 9.76
N THR A 451 -8.45 20.34 8.57
CA THR A 451 -7.35 20.09 7.64
C THR A 451 -7.84 20.27 6.20
N LEU A 452 -7.16 21.15 5.47
CA LEU A 452 -7.23 21.27 4.03
C LEU A 452 -5.85 20.92 3.47
N ARG A 453 -5.78 19.89 2.65
CA ARG A 453 -4.55 19.51 1.96
C ARG A 453 -4.79 19.56 0.45
N ILE A 454 -3.96 20.35 -0.23
CA ILE A 454 -3.95 20.43 -1.69
C ILE A 454 -2.63 19.82 -2.13
N GLN A 455 -2.70 18.72 -2.88
CA GLN A 455 -1.55 18.03 -3.44
C GLN A 455 -1.60 18.14 -4.95
N SER A 456 -0.74 18.99 -5.52
CA SER A 456 -0.54 19.07 -6.96
C SER A 456 0.62 18.16 -7.34
N ARG A 457 0.43 17.29 -8.33
CA ARG A 457 1.56 16.68 -9.03
C ARG A 457 2.05 17.70 -10.06
N PHE A 458 3.14 18.39 -9.73
CA PHE A 458 3.84 19.22 -10.70
C PHE A 458 4.45 18.31 -11.77
N PHE A 459 3.78 18.19 -12.91
CA PHE A 459 4.45 17.77 -14.12
C PHE A 459 5.20 18.99 -14.64
N PRO A 460 6.55 19.00 -14.66
CA PRO A 460 7.26 20.05 -15.38
C PRO A 460 6.71 20.05 -16.80
N LYS A 461 6.24 21.20 -17.28
CA LYS A 461 5.90 21.36 -18.70
C LYS A 461 7.14 20.92 -19.48
N MET A 462 7.07 19.79 -20.16
CA MET A 462 8.10 19.45 -21.12
C MET A 462 8.03 20.53 -22.22
N PRO A 463 9.16 21.19 -22.54
CA PRO A 463 9.20 22.27 -23.52
C PRO A 463 8.79 21.84 -24.92
#